data_AF-A0A7J6UIN2-F1
#
_entry.id   AF-A0A7J6UIN2-F1
#
_cell.length_a   1.000
_cell.length_b   1.000
_cell.length_c   1.000
_cell.angle_alpha   90.00
_cell.angle_beta   90.00
_cell.angle_gamma   90.00
#
_symmetry.space_group_name_H-M   'P 1'
#
loop_
_entity.id
_entity.type
_entity.pdbx_description
1 polymer ?
#
loop_
_entity_poly.entity_id
_entity_poly.type
_entity_poly.pdbx_seq_one_letter_code
_entity_poly.pdbx_strand_id
1 'polypeptide(L)'
;MLPVSRRLLPVTGALFRAAAATPRFHFSSTPSFVANPTLARGRAFATTSTTEGSDPDFAPKSKVEPTEDVQDKINKLVHDNRVVLFMKGSPAAPKCGFSKA
;
A
#
# COMPACT_ATOMS: atom_id res chain seq x y z
N MET A 1 -27.45 -48.30 3.17
CA MET A 1 -28.56 -47.33 3.25
C MET A 1 -29.28 -47.50 4.58
N LEU A 2 -29.05 -46.57 5.52
CA LEU A 2 -29.78 -46.46 6.79
C LEU A 2 -30.02 -44.95 7.00
N PRO A 3 -31.27 -44.49 7.16
CA PRO A 3 -31.59 -43.07 7.24
C PRO A 3 -31.32 -42.57 8.66
N VAL A 4 -30.29 -41.72 8.82
CA VAL A 4 -30.07 -41.04 10.10
C VAL A 4 -30.99 -39.83 10.17
N SER A 5 -32.01 -40.01 11.01
CA SER A 5 -33.07 -39.08 11.37
C SER A 5 -32.53 -37.70 11.78
N ARG A 6 -33.05 -36.66 11.12
CA ARG A 6 -32.91 -35.27 11.54
C ARG A 6 -33.54 -35.09 12.92
N ARG A 7 -32.76 -34.65 13.90
CA ARG A 7 -33.30 -34.09 15.16
C ARG A 7 -33.06 -32.59 15.14
N LEU A 8 -34.14 -31.84 14.90
CA LEU A 8 -34.19 -30.41 15.23
C LEU A 8 -34.19 -30.28 16.76
N LEU A 9 -33.27 -29.49 17.29
CA LEU A 9 -33.29 -29.04 18.68
C LEU A 9 -33.87 -27.61 18.74
N PRO A 10 -34.75 -27.33 19.72
CA PRO A 10 -35.49 -26.09 19.80
C PRO A 10 -34.66 -24.94 20.37
N VAL A 11 -35.11 -23.75 19.98
CA VAL A 11 -34.69 -22.41 20.39
C VAL A 11 -34.85 -22.22 21.91
N THR A 12 -33.76 -21.90 22.60
CA THR A 12 -33.82 -21.16 23.87
C THR A 12 -32.80 -20.03 23.83
N GLY A 13 -33.31 -18.82 23.61
CA GLY A 13 -32.52 -17.59 23.67
C GLY A 13 -32.09 -17.31 25.11
N ALA A 14 -30.80 -17.43 25.37
CA ALA A 14 -30.21 -16.92 26.59
C ALA A 14 -30.04 -15.41 26.45
N LEU A 15 -30.91 -14.64 27.11
CA LEU A 15 -30.72 -13.21 27.33
C LEU A 15 -29.54 -13.02 28.30
N PHE A 16 -28.33 -12.90 27.74
CA PHE A 16 -27.17 -12.45 28.49
C PHE A 16 -27.24 -10.94 28.64
N ARG A 17 -27.61 -10.49 29.84
CA ARG A 17 -27.49 -9.10 30.29
C ARG A 17 -26.00 -8.78 30.50
N ALA A 18 -25.33 -8.31 29.45
CA ALA A 18 -23.98 -7.78 29.56
C ALA A 18 -24.04 -6.37 30.17
N ALA A 19 -23.57 -6.23 31.41
CA ALA A 19 -23.35 -4.93 32.03
C ALA A 19 -22.20 -4.22 31.28
N ALA A 20 -22.48 -3.04 30.71
CA ALA A 20 -21.47 -2.19 30.11
C ALA A 20 -20.56 -1.61 31.21
N ALA A 21 -19.49 -2.34 31.55
CA ALA A 21 -18.37 -1.79 32.28
C ALA A 21 -17.57 -0.91 31.30
N THR A 22 -17.80 0.40 31.35
CA THR A 22 -17.00 1.37 30.61
C THR A 22 -15.58 1.37 31.19
N PRO A 23 -14.53 1.04 30.41
CA PRO A 23 -13.18 1.21 30.90
C PRO A 23 -12.92 2.72 31.05
N ARG A 24 -12.74 3.16 32.29
CA ARG A 24 -12.16 4.47 32.59
C ARG A 24 -10.71 4.44 32.15
N PHE A 25 -10.44 4.84 30.90
CA PHE A 25 -9.09 5.13 30.44
C PHE A 25 -8.61 6.40 31.14
N HIS A 26 -7.77 6.23 32.16
CA HIS A 26 -6.89 7.30 32.63
C HIS A 26 -5.88 7.60 31.51
N PHE A 27 -6.13 8.66 30.76
CA PHE A 27 -5.16 9.22 29.82
C PHE A 27 -4.09 9.97 30.63
N SER A 28 -3.18 9.22 31.25
CA SER A 28 -1.93 9.75 31.78
C SER A 28 -0.86 9.55 30.70
N SER A 29 -0.16 10.63 30.35
CA SER A 29 0.86 10.74 29.28
C SER A 29 0.34 11.25 27.93
N THR A 30 0.13 12.56 27.85
CA THR A 30 0.38 13.28 26.59
C THR A 30 1.87 13.15 26.27
N PRO A 31 2.30 12.60 25.11
CA PRO A 31 3.70 12.76 24.72
C PRO A 31 3.93 14.24 24.47
N SER A 32 4.83 14.83 25.27
CA SER A 32 5.38 16.16 25.03
C SER A 32 6.15 16.13 23.72
N PHE A 33 5.47 16.39 22.61
CA PHE A 33 6.15 16.71 21.35
C PHE A 33 6.80 18.07 21.51
N VAL A 34 8.09 18.07 21.83
CA VAL A 34 8.94 19.24 21.69
C VAL A 34 9.05 19.52 20.19
N ALA A 35 8.26 20.48 19.71
CA ALA A 35 8.45 21.07 18.40
C ALA A 35 9.83 21.76 18.39
N ASN A 36 10.80 21.21 17.66
CA ASN A 36 12.08 21.87 17.44
C ASN A 36 11.98 22.69 16.13
N PRO A 37 11.94 24.03 16.18
CA PRO A 37 11.62 24.86 15.01
C PRO A 37 12.84 25.11 14.09
N THR A 38 13.92 24.33 14.17
CA THR A 38 15.20 24.60 13.48
C THR A 38 15.62 23.55 12.46
N LEU A 39 14.66 22.89 11.78
CA LEU A 39 14.93 22.21 10.51
C LEU A 39 14.19 22.89 9.34
N ALA A 40 14.12 24.22 9.37
CA ALA A 40 13.76 25.03 8.20
C ALA A 40 14.96 25.21 7.26
N ARG A 41 15.54 24.11 6.78
CA ARG A 41 16.39 24.11 5.57
C ARG A 41 16.36 22.74 4.90
N GLY A 42 15.15 22.27 4.60
CA GLY A 42 15.00 21.32 3.50
C GLY A 42 15.59 21.98 2.25
N ARG A 43 16.64 21.39 1.68
CA ARG A 43 17.06 21.70 0.32
C ARG A 43 15.92 21.25 -0.58
N ALA A 44 15.02 22.17 -0.90
CA ALA A 44 14.09 22.00 -1.99
C ALA A 44 14.94 21.94 -3.27
N PHE A 45 15.23 20.73 -3.74
CA PHE A 45 15.60 20.55 -5.14
C PHE A 45 14.33 20.72 -5.96
N ALA A 46 13.90 21.98 -6.12
CA ALA A 46 12.89 22.36 -7.07
C ALA A 46 13.57 22.50 -8.43
N THR A 47 13.64 21.40 -9.19
CA THR A 47 13.84 21.50 -10.64
C THR A 47 12.53 21.98 -11.24
N THR A 48 12.27 23.28 -11.14
CA THR A 48 11.30 23.91 -12.05
C THR A 48 11.89 23.78 -13.45
N SER A 49 11.29 22.94 -14.27
CA SER A 49 11.59 22.81 -15.69
C SER A 49 11.17 24.07 -16.43
N THR A 50 11.94 25.14 -16.27
CA THR A 50 11.91 26.27 -17.20
C THR A 50 12.91 25.93 -18.30
N THR A 51 12.37 25.60 -19.47
CA THR A 51 13.10 25.34 -20.72
C THR A 51 13.74 26.62 -21.25
N GLU A 52 14.68 27.23 -20.53
CA GLU A 52 15.46 28.35 -21.06
C GLU A 52 16.81 28.36 -20.31
N GLY A 53 17.81 27.60 -20.79
CA GLY A 53 19.19 27.71 -20.32
C GLY A 53 19.99 26.42 -20.07
N SER A 54 19.41 25.23 -20.28
CA SER A 54 20.19 23.98 -20.27
C SER A 54 20.73 23.68 -21.68
N ASP A 55 22.04 23.44 -21.78
CA ASP A 55 22.72 23.03 -23.01
C ASP A 55 21.99 21.81 -23.65
N PRO A 56 21.80 21.77 -24.99
CA PRO A 56 21.07 20.70 -25.67
C PRO A 56 21.63 19.30 -25.40
N ASP A 57 22.88 19.18 -24.92
CA ASP A 57 23.46 17.89 -24.57
C ASP A 57 22.76 17.20 -23.37
N PHE A 58 22.13 17.98 -22.48
CA PHE A 58 21.38 17.48 -21.33
C PHE A 58 19.91 17.16 -21.64
N ALA A 59 19.48 17.29 -22.90
CA ALA A 59 18.17 16.83 -23.30
C ALA A 59 18.01 15.32 -23.01
N PRO A 60 16.85 14.86 -22.53
CA PRO A 60 16.61 13.45 -22.29
C PRO A 60 16.70 12.66 -23.60
N LYS A 61 17.77 11.87 -23.76
CA LYS A 61 18.02 11.00 -24.92
C LYS A 61 17.57 9.58 -24.57
N SER A 62 16.42 9.12 -25.05
CA SER A 62 16.04 7.70 -24.96
C SER A 62 16.70 6.90 -26.08
N LYS A 63 17.51 5.90 -25.73
CA LYS A 63 18.14 4.95 -26.69
C LYS A 63 17.24 3.76 -27.03
N VAL A 64 15.94 3.90 -26.84
CA VAL A 64 14.98 2.80 -26.99
C VAL A 64 14.00 3.19 -28.08
N GLU A 65 13.97 2.41 -29.15
CA GLU A 65 12.92 2.47 -30.15
C GLU A 65 11.56 2.25 -29.46
N PRO A 66 10.54 3.10 -29.69
CA PRO A 66 9.25 2.96 -29.03
C PRO A 66 8.54 1.70 -29.52
N THR A 67 8.82 0.56 -28.89
CA THR A 67 7.91 -0.60 -28.97
C THR A 67 6.68 -0.25 -28.16
N GLU A 68 5.49 -0.50 -28.73
CA GLU A 68 4.12 -0.37 -28.16
C GLU A 68 4.00 0.39 -26.82
N ASP A 69 3.13 1.40 -26.79
CA ASP A 69 3.01 2.32 -25.65
C ASP A 69 2.99 1.56 -24.31
N VAL A 70 4.00 1.82 -23.46
CA VAL A 70 4.20 1.11 -22.19
C VAL A 70 2.93 1.14 -21.33
N GLN A 71 2.20 2.24 -21.41
CA GLN A 71 0.93 2.42 -20.74
C GLN A 71 -0.10 1.37 -21.17
N ASP A 72 -0.20 1.08 -22.46
CA ASP A 72 -1.13 0.08 -23.00
C ASP A 72 -0.76 -1.32 -22.56
N LYS A 73 0.55 -1.66 -22.50
CA LYS A 73 0.99 -2.96 -21.99
C LYS A 73 0.58 -3.16 -20.53
N ILE A 74 0.80 -2.13 -19.69
CA ILE A 74 0.45 -2.19 -18.27
C ILE A 74 -1.07 -2.29 -18.10
N ASN A 75 -1.83 -1.48 -18.85
CA ASN A 75 -3.30 -1.49 -18.81
C ASN A 75 -3.86 -2.89 -19.14
N LYS A 76 -3.37 -3.53 -20.22
CA LYS A 76 -3.77 -4.89 -20.59
C LYS A 76 -3.52 -5.89 -19.45
N LEU A 77 -2.31 -5.89 -18.89
CA LEU A 77 -1.93 -6.82 -17.81
C LEU A 77 -2.82 -6.68 -16.57
N VAL A 78 -3.19 -5.45 -16.20
CA VAL A 78 -4.05 -5.18 -15.02
C VAL A 78 -5.51 -5.56 -15.28
N HIS A 79 -6.01 -5.38 -16.51
CA HIS A 79 -7.39 -5.77 -16.85
C HIS A 79 -7.56 -7.29 -17.01
N ASP A 80 -6.55 -7.98 -17.54
CA ASP A 80 -6.62 -9.42 -17.83
C ASP A 80 -6.50 -10.29 -16.57
N ASN A 81 -5.88 -9.78 -15.50
CA ASN A 81 -5.55 -10.55 -14.30
C ASN A 81 -6.21 -9.98 -13.05
N ARG A 82 -6.80 -10.83 -12.21
CA ARG A 82 -7.39 -10.38 -10.93
C ARG A 82 -6.36 -9.84 -9.93
N VAL A 83 -5.13 -10.34 -9.99
CA VAL A 83 -4.02 -9.92 -9.14
C VAL A 83 -2.76 -9.90 -9.98
N VAL A 84 -2.01 -8.80 -9.91
CA VAL A 84 -0.73 -8.61 -10.62
C VAL A 84 0.32 -8.17 -9.61
N LEU A 85 1.52 -8.75 -9.71
CA LEU A 85 2.65 -8.44 -8.84
C LEU A 85 3.85 -7.95 -9.66
N PHE A 86 4.28 -6.72 -9.38
CA PHE A 86 5.52 -6.16 -9.90
C PHE A 86 6.58 -6.19 -8.80
N MET A 87 7.69 -6.90 -9.04
CA MET A 87 8.77 -7.06 -8.07
C MET A 87 10.14 -6.94 -8.73
N LYS A 88 11.18 -6.72 -7.93
CA LYS A 88 12.56 -6.73 -8.43
C LYS A 88 13.10 -8.16 -8.41
N GLY A 89 13.33 -8.75 -9.58
CA GLY A 89 13.77 -10.14 -9.72
C GLY A 89 12.60 -11.07 -9.99
N SER A 90 12.69 -12.32 -9.52
CA SER A 90 11.62 -13.32 -9.65
C SER A 90 11.15 -13.80 -8.27
N PRO A 91 9.99 -14.45 -8.17
CA PRO A 91 9.48 -14.97 -6.90
C PRO A 91 10.47 -15.94 -6.21
N ALA A 92 11.21 -16.74 -6.98
CA ALA A 92 12.23 -17.64 -6.45
C ALA A 92 13.56 -16.94 -6.11
N ALA A 93 13.88 -15.81 -6.76
CA ALA A 93 15.12 -15.08 -6.58
C ALA A 93 14.88 -13.55 -6.54
N PRO A 94 14.33 -13.02 -5.44
CA PRO A 94 14.06 -11.59 -5.29
C PRO A 94 15.35 -10.81 -5.03
N LYS A 95 15.50 -9.67 -5.72
CA LYS A 95 16.72 -8.84 -5.76
C LYS A 95 16.61 -7.55 -4.93
N CYS A 96 15.62 -7.44 -4.06
CA CYS A 96 15.40 -6.28 -3.18
C CYS A 96 14.80 -6.73 -1.84
N GLY A 97 15.18 -6.07 -0.75
CA GLY A 97 14.65 -6.35 0.60
C GLY A 97 13.13 -6.19 0.69
N PHE A 98 12.57 -5.20 -0.01
CA PHE A 98 11.11 -5.00 -0.09
C PHE A 98 10.38 -6.08 -0.90
N SER A 99 11.08 -6.84 -1.75
CA SER A 99 10.47 -7.91 -2.55
C SER A 99 10.47 -9.28 -1.85
N LYS A 100 11.02 -9.37 -0.62
CA LYS A 100 11.12 -10.61 0.19
C LYS A 100 10.19 -10.65 1.41
N ALA A 101 9.47 -9.56 1.69
CA ALA A 101 8.66 -9.40 2.89
C ALA A 101 7.51 -10.42 2.97
#